data_AF-B8CAN0-F1
#
_entry.id   AF-B8CAN0-F1
#
_cell.length_a   1.000
_cell.length_b   1.000
_cell.length_c   1.000
_cell.angle_alpha   90.00
_cell.angle_beta   90.00
_cell.angle_gamma   90.00
#
_symmetry.space_group_name_H-M   'P 1'
#
loop_
_entity.id
_entity.type
_entity.pdbx_description
1 polymer ?
#
loop_
_entity_poly.entity_id
_entity_poly.type
_entity_poly.pdbx_seq_one_letter_code
_entity_poly.pdbx_strand_id
1 'polypeptide(L)'
;MKYTVDQQQQVHVGFEDEVHNYGEARRRALRWLSREDTSSLSNIPQHEYEEGLLQRYALATIYFATGGDVDDNSSSGITTNWNRCSQNKKTICESDEERYLSPYSHLNWDGINGKNGYVTWLDLSGRDLQSSNNDGTSSNKYLNFLPMELTLLSPSLELLWLHENTSLYGTIPQYIGEFKSLLSLSLYKTSLSGTIPESLYELPKLTSLRMYKSNFGGSISSSVSKLSELKWLWIHENRFEGVLPGESLGMLKSLEGVTLHGNQFDASASSE
;
A
#
# COMPACT_ATOMS: atom_id res chain seq x y z
N MET A 1 49.48 37.11 -0.93
CA MET A 1 49.46 35.63 -0.79
C MET A 1 48.26 35.32 0.10
N LYS A 2 47.04 35.02 -0.38
CA LYS A 2 46.60 33.89 -1.22
C LYS A 2 47.32 32.59 -0.88
N TYR A 3 46.66 31.79 -0.03
CA TYR A 3 46.58 30.34 -0.18
C TYR A 3 45.18 29.88 0.24
N THR A 4 44.52 29.24 -0.72
CA THR A 4 43.34 28.38 -0.62
C THR A 4 43.80 26.98 -0.20
N VAL A 5 42.96 26.25 0.55
CA VAL A 5 42.50 24.84 0.38
C VAL A 5 41.51 24.60 1.54
N ASP A 6 40.44 23.82 1.50
CA ASP A 6 39.42 23.36 0.56
C ASP A 6 38.54 22.43 1.43
N GLN A 7 37.23 22.45 1.19
CA GLN A 7 36.23 21.45 1.57
C GLN A 7 36.24 20.87 3.00
N GLN A 8 35.52 21.54 3.91
CA GLN A 8 34.70 20.80 4.86
C GLN A 8 33.46 20.31 4.12
N GLN A 9 33.44 18.99 3.94
CA GLN A 9 32.32 18.16 3.55
C GLN A 9 31.12 18.50 4.45
N GLN A 10 30.27 19.43 3.99
CA GLN A 10 28.90 19.48 4.47
C GLN A 10 28.29 18.14 4.05
N VAL A 11 28.06 17.29 5.04
CA VAL A 11 27.12 16.19 4.90
C VAL A 11 25.79 16.87 4.60
N HIS A 12 25.47 16.96 3.31
CA HIS A 12 24.17 17.31 2.84
C HIS A 12 23.28 16.12 3.23
N VAL A 13 22.76 16.15 4.46
CA VAL A 13 21.54 15.41 4.79
C VAL A 13 20.45 16.17 4.04
N GLY A 14 20.32 15.86 2.76
CA GLY A 14 19.22 16.30 1.93
C GLY A 14 17.95 15.66 2.47
N PHE A 15 17.31 16.34 3.43
CA PHE A 15 15.86 16.42 3.42
C PHE A 15 15.49 17.25 2.19
N GLU A 16 15.61 16.66 1.00
CA GLU A 16 14.93 17.20 -0.17
C GLU A 16 13.48 16.75 -0.05
N ASP A 17 12.62 17.71 0.23
CA ASP A 17 11.17 17.62 0.14
C ASP A 17 10.76 16.79 -1.10
N GLU A 18 10.25 15.58 -0.89
CA GLU A 18 9.53 14.85 -1.94
C GLU A 18 8.29 15.68 -2.31
N VAL A 19 8.46 16.45 -3.37
CA VAL A 19 7.46 17.35 -3.95
C VAL A 19 6.14 16.59 -4.14
N HIS A 20 5.14 17.12 -3.45
CA HIS A 20 3.79 16.65 -3.20
C HIS A 20 3.10 15.81 -4.29
N ASN A 21 2.69 14.58 -3.94
CA ASN A 21 1.53 13.93 -4.59
C ASN A 21 0.39 13.59 -3.63
N TYR A 22 0.65 13.50 -2.31
CA TYR A 22 -0.38 13.18 -1.31
C TYR A 22 -0.84 14.36 -0.46
N GLY A 23 -0.29 15.57 -0.66
CA GLY A 23 -0.66 16.75 0.14
C GLY A 23 -2.15 17.08 0.08
N GLU A 24 -2.76 16.96 -1.10
CA GLU A 24 -4.20 17.15 -1.27
C GLU A 24 -4.99 16.02 -0.58
N ALA A 25 -4.61 14.76 -0.76
CA ALA A 25 -5.27 13.63 -0.11
C ALA A 25 -5.25 13.75 1.43
N ARG A 26 -4.10 14.13 2.00
CA ARG A 26 -3.95 14.41 3.44
C ARG A 26 -4.86 15.55 3.89
N ARG A 27 -4.87 16.66 3.16
CA ARG A 27 -5.71 17.83 3.48
C ARG A 27 -7.20 17.47 3.43
N ARG A 28 -7.61 16.65 2.47
CA ARG A 28 -8.99 16.15 2.36
C ARG A 28 -9.33 15.19 3.48
N ALA A 29 -8.43 14.28 3.84
CA ALA A 29 -8.58 13.39 4.99
C ALA A 29 -8.76 14.17 6.29
N LEU A 30 -7.90 15.15 6.56
CA LEU A 30 -8.00 16.01 7.75
C LEU A 30 -9.31 16.81 7.78
N ARG A 31 -9.72 17.39 6.64
CA ARG A 31 -11.01 18.12 6.54
C ARG A 31 -12.19 17.19 6.73
N TRP A 32 -12.09 15.96 6.27
CA TRP A 32 -13.12 14.94 6.43
C TRP A 32 -13.25 14.54 7.90
N LEU A 33 -12.13 14.33 8.60
CA LEU A 33 -12.07 14.04 10.04
C LEU A 33 -12.44 15.23 10.93
N SER A 34 -12.18 16.47 10.51
CA SER A 34 -12.52 17.65 11.32
C SER A 34 -14.03 17.87 11.44
N ARG A 35 -14.84 17.13 10.68
CA ARG A 35 -16.30 17.13 10.75
C ARG A 35 -16.85 16.06 11.71
N GLU A 36 -15.99 15.27 12.36
CA GLU A 36 -16.41 14.34 13.42
C GLU A 36 -16.98 15.12 14.61
N ASP A 37 -18.24 14.88 14.98
CA ASP A 37 -18.84 15.43 16.21
C ASP A 37 -18.27 14.69 17.42
N THR A 38 -17.43 15.37 18.20
CA THR A 38 -16.75 14.79 19.35
C THR A 38 -17.63 14.70 20.60
N SER A 39 -18.83 15.28 20.58
CA SER A 39 -19.73 15.34 21.74
C SER A 39 -20.28 13.95 22.15
N SER A 40 -20.29 12.99 21.24
CA SER A 40 -20.69 11.60 21.49
C SER A 40 -19.61 10.71 22.12
N LEU A 41 -18.39 11.23 22.31
CA LEU A 41 -17.22 10.44 22.69
C LEU A 41 -16.90 10.47 24.18
N SER A 42 -17.73 11.13 25.00
CA SER A 42 -17.44 11.44 26.41
C SER A 42 -17.19 10.21 27.30
N ASN A 43 -17.56 9.00 26.85
CA ASN A 43 -17.48 7.76 27.63
C ASN A 43 -16.44 6.75 27.09
N ILE A 44 -15.61 7.12 26.12
CA ILE A 44 -14.63 6.24 25.50
C ILE A 44 -13.24 6.47 26.13
N PRO A 45 -12.47 5.41 26.44
CA PRO A 45 -11.08 5.57 26.86
C PRO A 45 -10.25 6.30 25.80
N GLN A 46 -9.52 7.34 26.20
CA GLN A 46 -8.78 8.23 25.30
C GLN A 46 -7.87 7.47 24.31
N HIS A 47 -7.16 6.45 24.77
CA HIS A 47 -6.30 5.63 23.92
C HIS A 47 -7.07 4.88 22.82
N GLU A 48 -8.25 4.34 23.09
CA GLU A 48 -9.06 3.65 22.07
C GLU A 48 -9.54 4.62 20.99
N TYR A 49 -9.85 5.86 21.38
CA TYR A 49 -10.22 6.90 20.45
C TYR A 49 -9.06 7.34 19.56
N GLU A 50 -7.88 7.58 20.14
CA GLU A 50 -6.68 8.01 19.42
C GLU A 50 -6.25 6.98 18.36
N GLU A 51 -6.23 5.69 18.73
CA GLU A 51 -5.92 4.60 17.80
C GLU A 51 -6.95 4.48 16.67
N GLY A 52 -8.24 4.62 16.98
CA GLY A 52 -9.30 4.64 15.96
C GLY A 52 -9.15 5.83 15.00
N LEU A 53 -8.80 7.01 15.52
CA LEU A 53 -8.62 8.23 14.73
C LEU A 53 -7.44 8.13 13.77
N LEU A 54 -6.30 7.58 14.22
CA LEU A 54 -5.13 7.36 13.36
C LEU A 54 -5.42 6.40 12.21
N GLN A 55 -6.15 5.31 12.50
CA GLN A 55 -6.57 4.37 11.46
C GLN A 55 -7.55 5.00 10.47
N ARG A 56 -8.50 5.82 10.95
CA ARG A 56 -9.39 6.60 10.07
C ARG A 56 -8.62 7.58 9.19
N TYR A 57 -7.61 8.27 9.74
CA TYR A 57 -6.74 9.16 8.98
C TYR A 57 -5.98 8.42 7.87
N ALA A 58 -5.42 7.25 8.17
CA ALA A 58 -4.75 6.41 7.19
C ALA A 58 -5.70 6.01 6.05
N LEU A 59 -6.86 5.45 6.41
CA LEU A 59 -7.87 4.99 5.44
C LEU A 59 -8.42 6.14 4.59
N ALA A 60 -8.75 7.29 5.21
CA ALA A 60 -9.23 8.46 4.49
C ALA A 60 -8.17 9.03 3.54
N THR A 61 -6.90 9.01 3.94
CA THR A 61 -5.80 9.47 3.06
C THR A 61 -5.68 8.55 1.85
N ILE A 62 -5.73 7.22 2.03
CA ILE A 62 -5.70 6.26 0.93
C ILE A 62 -6.92 6.46 0.01
N TYR A 63 -8.10 6.68 0.60
CA TYR A 63 -9.34 6.96 -0.13
C TYR A 63 -9.18 8.14 -1.09
N PHE A 64 -8.81 9.31 -0.57
CA PHE A 64 -8.64 10.49 -1.42
C PHE A 64 -7.43 10.38 -2.37
N ALA A 65 -6.40 9.62 -1.99
CA ALA A 65 -5.22 9.38 -2.82
C ALA A 65 -5.49 8.50 -4.05
N THR A 66 -6.49 7.63 -3.96
CA THR A 66 -6.76 6.57 -4.96
C THR A 66 -7.96 6.84 -5.85
N GLY A 67 -8.46 8.09 -5.87
CA GLY A 67 -9.60 8.51 -6.69
C GLY A 67 -10.93 8.54 -5.94
N GLY A 68 -10.92 8.41 -4.61
CA GLY A 68 -12.10 8.62 -3.78
C GLY A 68 -12.58 10.08 -3.82
N ASP A 69 -13.90 10.26 -4.02
CA ASP A 69 -14.60 11.54 -3.99
C ASP A 69 -14.05 12.55 -5.01
N VAL A 70 -14.12 12.22 -6.29
CA VAL A 70 -14.03 13.25 -7.32
C VAL A 70 -15.30 14.08 -7.21
N ASP A 71 -15.19 15.37 -6.86
CA ASP A 71 -16.32 16.28 -6.64
C ASP A 71 -17.41 16.07 -7.70
N ASP A 72 -18.70 16.00 -7.33
CA ASP A 72 -19.86 15.88 -8.24
C ASP A 72 -19.89 16.95 -9.37
N ASN A 73 -19.08 18.01 -9.24
CA ASN A 73 -18.93 19.09 -10.22
C ASN A 73 -17.65 19.02 -11.05
N SER A 74 -16.79 18.02 -10.83
CA SER A 74 -15.59 17.82 -11.65
C SER A 74 -16.00 17.05 -12.92
N SER A 75 -15.86 17.71 -14.06
CA SER A 75 -16.07 17.17 -15.40
C SER A 75 -15.05 16.09 -15.80
N SER A 76 -14.26 15.55 -14.85
CA SER A 76 -13.24 14.53 -15.13
C SER A 76 -13.81 13.12 -15.28
N GLY A 77 -15.05 12.86 -14.82
CA GLY A 77 -15.72 11.56 -15.01
C GLY A 77 -15.02 10.37 -14.34
N ILE A 78 -14.08 10.63 -13.42
CA ILE A 78 -13.30 9.62 -12.73
C ILE A 78 -14.02 9.30 -11.42
N THR A 79 -14.58 8.10 -11.28
CA THR A 79 -15.19 7.64 -10.01
C THR A 79 -14.65 6.26 -9.68
N THR A 80 -14.09 6.08 -8.48
CA THR A 80 -13.77 4.74 -7.97
C THR A 80 -15.04 4.09 -7.42
N ASN A 81 -15.06 2.76 -7.42
CA ASN A 81 -16.10 1.97 -6.78
C ASN A 81 -15.82 1.70 -5.30
N TRP A 82 -14.75 2.30 -4.75
CA TRP A 82 -14.54 2.29 -3.31
C TRP A 82 -15.51 3.26 -2.67
N ASN A 83 -16.62 2.74 -2.19
CA ASN A 83 -17.57 3.52 -1.43
C ASN A 83 -17.11 3.62 0.04
N ARG A 84 -17.39 4.76 0.68
CA ARG A 84 -17.09 4.96 2.11
C ARG A 84 -17.85 3.97 3.01
N CYS A 85 -18.89 3.33 2.46
CA CYS A 85 -19.86 2.51 3.17
C CYS A 85 -20.01 1.16 2.47
N SER A 86 -19.92 0.06 3.22
CA SER A 86 -20.10 -1.27 2.65
C SER A 86 -21.58 -1.54 2.36
N GLN A 87 -21.91 -1.81 1.10
CA GLN A 87 -23.29 -2.15 0.70
C GLN A 87 -23.75 -3.52 1.25
N ASN A 88 -22.81 -4.36 1.67
CA ASN A 88 -23.06 -5.73 2.14
C ASN A 88 -23.24 -5.84 3.65
N LYS A 89 -22.88 -4.80 4.42
CA LYS A 89 -23.19 -4.75 5.84
C LYS A 89 -24.49 -3.97 5.99
N LYS A 90 -25.50 -4.58 6.61
CA LYS A 90 -26.79 -3.98 6.99
C LYS A 90 -26.65 -2.87 8.07
N THR A 91 -25.48 -2.25 8.15
CA THR A 91 -25.09 -1.24 9.13
C THR A 91 -25.28 0.12 8.50
N ILE A 92 -26.34 0.80 8.94
CA ILE A 92 -26.44 2.23 9.24
C ILE A 92 -25.22 3.03 8.75
N CYS A 93 -25.20 3.25 7.45
CA CYS A 93 -24.35 4.21 6.76
C CYS A 93 -25.25 5.17 5.99
N GLU A 94 -26.51 5.30 6.43
CA GLU A 94 -27.60 5.89 5.67
C GLU A 94 -27.65 7.42 5.83
N SER A 95 -26.85 7.99 6.73
CA SER A 95 -26.67 9.44 6.81
C SER A 95 -25.27 9.80 7.30
N ASP A 96 -24.75 10.94 6.83
CA ASP A 96 -23.50 11.55 7.32
C ASP A 96 -23.49 11.77 8.83
N GLU A 97 -24.67 11.75 9.47
CA GLU A 97 -24.89 12.07 10.87
C GLU A 97 -24.50 10.92 11.82
N GLU A 98 -24.55 9.66 11.38
CA GLU A 98 -24.22 8.48 12.21
C GLU A 98 -22.77 7.98 12.03
N ARG A 99 -21.98 8.64 11.17
CA ARG A 99 -20.57 8.32 10.89
C ARG A 99 -19.66 8.31 12.12
N TYR A 100 -20.07 8.98 13.21
CA TYR A 100 -19.15 9.57 14.18
C TYR A 100 -19.17 8.95 15.59
N LEU A 101 -20.05 7.99 15.86
CA LEU A 101 -20.40 7.67 17.26
C LEU A 101 -19.59 6.52 17.91
N SER A 102 -18.53 5.99 17.28
CA SER A 102 -17.73 4.92 17.92
C SER A 102 -16.24 4.88 17.52
N PRO A 103 -15.34 4.35 18.39
CA PRO A 103 -13.92 4.16 18.09
C PRO A 103 -13.66 3.22 16.90
N TYR A 104 -14.67 2.45 16.50
CA TYR A 104 -14.54 1.29 15.62
C TYR A 104 -15.29 1.46 14.30
N SER A 105 -15.83 2.65 14.02
CA SER A 105 -16.70 2.88 12.85
C SER A 105 -16.00 2.60 11.51
N HIS A 106 -14.69 2.80 11.44
CA HIS A 106 -13.88 2.47 10.25
C HIS A 106 -13.89 1.00 9.89
N LEU A 107 -14.13 0.11 10.85
CA LEU A 107 -14.27 -1.33 10.59
C LEU A 107 -15.58 -1.68 9.86
N ASN A 108 -16.50 -0.72 9.70
CA ASN A 108 -17.71 -0.88 8.91
C ASN A 108 -17.53 -0.40 7.45
N TRP A 109 -16.40 0.23 7.12
CA TRP A 109 -16.15 0.71 5.76
C TRP A 109 -16.00 -0.47 4.80
N ASP A 110 -16.32 -0.21 3.53
CA ASP A 110 -16.18 -1.22 2.51
C ASP A 110 -14.71 -1.65 2.34
N GLY A 111 -14.49 -2.96 2.28
CA GLY A 111 -13.15 -3.53 2.18
C GLY A 111 -12.37 -3.60 3.49
N ILE A 112 -12.93 -3.14 4.61
CA ILE A 112 -12.24 -3.13 5.90
C ILE A 112 -12.76 -4.24 6.82
N ASN A 113 -11.82 -4.98 7.39
CA ASN A 113 -12.07 -5.89 8.51
C ASN A 113 -11.05 -5.64 9.62
N GLY A 114 -11.43 -5.94 10.85
CA GLY A 114 -10.58 -5.72 11.99
C GLY A 114 -10.93 -6.56 13.19
N LYS A 115 -10.02 -6.57 14.15
CA LYS A 115 -10.14 -7.28 15.42
C LYS A 115 -9.76 -6.33 16.55
N ASN A 116 -10.60 -6.28 17.59
CA ASN A 116 -10.37 -5.43 18.77
C ASN A 116 -10.12 -3.95 18.42
N GLY A 117 -10.82 -3.43 17.40
CA GLY A 117 -10.67 -2.04 16.96
C GLY A 117 -9.52 -1.74 16.00
N TYR A 118 -8.68 -2.73 15.71
CA TYR A 118 -7.57 -2.59 14.78
C TYR A 118 -7.89 -3.18 13.42
N VAL A 119 -7.57 -2.47 12.35
CA VAL A 119 -7.66 -2.96 10.97
C VAL A 119 -6.67 -4.09 10.80
N THR A 120 -7.20 -5.27 10.50
CA THR A 120 -6.40 -6.44 10.16
C THR A 120 -6.42 -6.67 8.66
N TRP A 121 -7.53 -6.38 7.96
CA TRP A 121 -7.65 -6.59 6.52
C TRP A 121 -8.05 -5.29 5.82
N LEU A 122 -7.30 -4.98 4.76
CA LEU A 122 -7.59 -3.93 3.80
C LEU A 122 -7.73 -4.56 2.41
N ASP A 123 -8.96 -4.85 2.02
CA ASP A 123 -9.31 -5.34 0.70
C ASP A 123 -9.92 -4.22 -0.13
N LEU A 124 -9.08 -3.64 -0.99
CA LEU A 124 -9.49 -2.64 -1.97
C LEU A 124 -9.44 -3.20 -3.40
N SER A 125 -9.54 -4.52 -3.55
CA SER A 125 -9.51 -5.15 -4.86
C SER A 125 -10.70 -4.77 -5.73
N GLY A 126 -10.48 -4.63 -7.05
CA GLY A 126 -11.55 -4.44 -8.04
C GLY A 126 -12.43 -3.21 -7.81
N ARG A 127 -11.87 -2.14 -7.23
CA ARG A 127 -12.61 -0.91 -6.89
C ARG A 127 -12.29 0.25 -7.84
N ASP A 128 -11.74 -0.06 -9.00
CA ASP A 128 -11.31 0.91 -10.02
C ASP A 128 -10.39 1.99 -9.44
N LEU A 129 -9.54 1.61 -8.47
CA LEU A 129 -8.59 2.53 -7.87
C LEU A 129 -7.65 3.10 -8.93
N GLN A 130 -7.37 4.39 -8.81
CA GLN A 130 -6.50 5.12 -9.72
C GLN A 130 -5.47 5.87 -8.92
N SER A 131 -4.20 5.82 -9.32
CA SER A 131 -3.22 6.72 -8.71
C SER A 131 -3.49 8.14 -9.24
N SER A 132 -3.52 9.15 -8.35
CA SER A 132 -3.79 10.55 -8.72
C SER A 132 -2.61 11.17 -9.50
N ASN A 133 -2.89 11.71 -10.69
CA ASN A 133 -2.03 12.65 -11.43
C ASN A 133 -2.73 14.01 -11.47
N ASN A 134 -2.71 14.76 -10.37
CA ASN A 134 -3.38 16.07 -10.30
C ASN A 134 -2.72 17.16 -11.18
N ASP A 135 -1.58 16.90 -11.84
CA ASP A 135 -0.84 17.93 -12.60
C ASP A 135 -0.86 17.74 -14.13
N GLY A 136 -1.56 16.74 -14.68
CA GLY A 136 -1.63 16.53 -16.13
C GLY A 136 -0.30 16.25 -16.86
N THR A 137 0.84 16.26 -16.16
CA THR A 137 2.14 15.83 -16.66
C THR A 137 2.30 14.33 -16.43
N SER A 138 2.59 13.61 -17.52
CA SER A 138 2.90 12.18 -17.62
C SER A 138 3.20 11.45 -16.31
N SER A 139 2.33 10.50 -15.95
CA SER A 139 2.63 9.22 -15.30
C SER A 139 4.02 9.14 -14.63
N ASN A 140 4.16 9.71 -13.43
CA ASN A 140 5.36 9.47 -12.64
C ASN A 140 5.26 8.04 -12.08
N LYS A 141 5.68 7.08 -12.91
CA LYS A 141 5.82 5.64 -12.57
C LYS A 141 6.69 5.37 -11.34
N TYR A 142 7.39 6.39 -10.85
CA TYR A 142 8.26 6.38 -9.67
C TYR A 142 7.58 6.83 -8.38
N LEU A 143 6.31 7.26 -8.43
CA LEU A 143 5.55 7.55 -7.22
C LEU A 143 5.12 6.23 -6.56
N ASN A 144 5.22 6.17 -5.24
CA ASN A 144 4.62 5.09 -4.46
C ASN A 144 3.11 5.11 -4.70
N PHE A 145 2.48 3.95 -4.88
CA PHE A 145 1.04 3.86 -5.16
C PHE A 145 0.16 4.01 -3.90
N LEU A 146 0.76 3.90 -2.71
CA LEU A 146 0.10 4.20 -1.43
C LEU A 146 0.76 5.42 -0.79
N PRO A 147 0.03 6.19 0.01
CA PRO A 147 0.60 7.20 0.89
C PRO A 147 1.35 6.55 2.06
N MET A 148 2.34 7.26 2.61
CA MET A 148 3.09 6.80 3.80
C MET A 148 2.18 6.61 5.01
N GLU A 149 1.06 7.32 5.08
CA GLU A 149 0.03 7.19 6.11
C GLU A 149 -0.50 5.76 6.30
N LEU A 150 -0.37 4.89 5.30
CA LEU A 150 -0.68 3.47 5.43
C LEU A 150 0.10 2.82 6.59
N THR A 151 1.31 3.30 6.92
CA THR A 151 2.13 2.74 8.02
C THR A 151 1.46 2.86 9.38
N LEU A 152 0.46 3.73 9.55
CA LEU A 152 -0.37 3.77 10.76
C LEU A 152 -1.19 2.49 10.98
N LEU A 153 -1.35 1.66 9.94
CA LEU A 153 -1.98 0.34 10.02
C LEU A 153 -0.97 -0.80 10.24
N SER A 154 0.34 -0.52 10.21
CA SER A 154 1.39 -1.53 10.26
C SER A 154 1.40 -2.44 11.50
N PRO A 155 0.95 -2.02 12.71
CA PRO A 155 0.97 -2.88 13.87
C PRO A 155 0.09 -4.13 13.72
N SER A 156 -1.05 -4.00 13.02
CA SER A 156 -2.11 -5.00 12.99
C SER A 156 -2.46 -5.52 11.60
N LEU A 157 -2.07 -4.85 10.52
CA LEU A 157 -2.48 -5.22 9.17
C LEU A 157 -1.85 -6.56 8.76
N GLU A 158 -2.71 -7.54 8.50
CA GLU A 158 -2.38 -8.90 8.10
C GLU A 158 -2.58 -9.10 6.59
N LEU A 159 -3.62 -8.50 6.00
CA LEU A 159 -3.97 -8.68 4.59
C LEU A 159 -4.07 -7.32 3.90
N LEU A 160 -3.28 -7.14 2.83
CA LEU A 160 -3.33 -5.97 1.96
C LEU A 160 -3.59 -6.41 0.52
N TRP A 161 -4.82 -6.20 0.04
CA TRP A 161 -5.25 -6.61 -1.28
C TRP A 161 -5.69 -5.40 -2.11
N LEU A 162 -5.01 -5.19 -3.24
CA LEU A 162 -5.23 -4.07 -4.16
C LEU A 162 -5.33 -4.54 -5.61
N HIS A 163 -5.48 -5.84 -5.80
CA HIS A 163 -5.49 -6.47 -7.11
C HIS A 163 -6.72 -6.07 -7.95
N GLU A 164 -6.68 -6.32 -9.25
CA GLU A 164 -7.78 -5.97 -10.19
C GLU A 164 -8.07 -4.46 -10.26
N ASN A 165 -7.07 -3.60 -9.98
CA ASN A 165 -7.16 -2.15 -10.17
C ASN A 165 -6.22 -1.74 -11.32
N THR A 166 -6.70 -1.80 -12.56
CA THR A 166 -5.87 -1.64 -13.76
C THR A 166 -5.28 -0.24 -13.92
N SER A 167 -5.91 0.78 -13.30
CA SER A 167 -5.45 2.17 -13.33
C SER A 167 -4.54 2.53 -12.15
N LEU A 168 -4.21 1.58 -11.28
CA LEU A 168 -3.30 1.76 -10.17
C LEU A 168 -1.84 1.61 -10.67
N TYR A 169 -1.10 2.72 -10.70
CA TYR A 169 0.31 2.77 -11.11
C TYR A 169 1.22 3.21 -9.95
N GLY A 170 2.53 3.02 -10.13
CA GLY A 170 3.54 3.38 -9.13
C GLY A 170 4.44 2.19 -8.77
N THR A 171 5.19 2.32 -7.68
CA THR A 171 6.11 1.30 -7.16
C THR A 171 5.72 0.84 -5.75
N ILE A 172 6.18 -0.35 -5.35
CA ILE A 172 6.06 -0.78 -3.95
C ILE A 172 7.00 0.09 -3.10
N PRO A 173 6.48 0.77 -2.08
CA PRO A 173 7.29 1.63 -1.21
C PRO A 173 8.23 0.83 -0.30
N GLN A 174 9.38 1.42 0.07
CA GLN A 174 10.32 0.82 1.04
C GLN A 174 9.70 0.62 2.43
N TYR A 175 8.75 1.47 2.83
CA TYR A 175 8.06 1.30 4.12
C TYR A 175 7.10 0.11 4.15
N ILE A 176 6.96 -0.66 3.06
CA ILE A 176 6.23 -1.95 3.11
C ILE A 176 6.87 -2.90 4.14
N GLY A 177 8.16 -2.75 4.43
CA GLY A 177 8.86 -3.51 5.46
C GLY A 177 8.35 -3.26 6.89
N GLU A 178 7.60 -2.19 7.15
CA GLU A 178 7.05 -1.87 8.48
C GLU A 178 5.90 -2.81 8.89
N PHE A 179 5.25 -3.47 7.93
CA PHE A 179 4.06 -4.30 8.16
C PHE A 179 4.43 -5.70 8.66
N LYS A 180 5.06 -5.79 9.84
CA LYS A 180 5.58 -7.05 10.41
C LYS A 180 4.50 -8.11 10.70
N SER A 181 3.22 -7.70 10.71
CA SER A 181 2.06 -8.59 10.85
C SER A 181 1.53 -9.12 9.51
N LEU A 182 2.04 -8.62 8.36
CA LEU A 182 1.50 -8.94 7.04
C LEU A 182 1.69 -10.42 6.68
N LEU A 183 0.58 -11.08 6.40
CA LEU A 183 0.47 -12.48 5.97
C LEU A 183 0.30 -12.59 4.45
N SER A 184 -0.39 -11.63 3.84
CA SER A 184 -0.72 -11.67 2.41
C SER A 184 -0.67 -10.30 1.77
N LEU A 185 0.08 -10.20 0.67
CA LEU A 185 0.15 -9.04 -0.20
C LEU A 185 -0.30 -9.44 -1.62
N SER A 186 -1.39 -8.83 -2.10
CA SER A 186 -1.93 -9.11 -3.43
C SER A 186 -2.07 -7.84 -4.27
N LEU A 187 -1.26 -7.75 -5.32
CA LEU A 187 -1.09 -6.60 -6.22
C LEU A 187 -1.30 -6.96 -7.70
N TYR A 188 -1.81 -8.16 -7.98
CA TYR A 188 -1.93 -8.70 -9.34
C TYR A 188 -2.96 -7.94 -10.20
N LYS A 189 -2.84 -7.99 -11.52
CA LYS A 189 -3.73 -7.27 -12.46
C LYS A 189 -3.83 -5.77 -12.13
N THR A 190 -2.67 -5.14 -11.97
CA THR A 190 -2.53 -3.69 -11.77
C THR A 190 -1.52 -3.12 -12.77
N SER A 191 -1.42 -1.79 -12.87
CA SER A 191 -0.37 -1.13 -13.65
C SER A 191 0.89 -0.82 -12.83
N LEU A 192 1.01 -1.39 -11.62
CA LEU A 192 2.18 -1.24 -10.75
C LEU A 192 3.45 -1.79 -11.42
N SER A 193 4.57 -1.12 -11.15
CA SER A 193 5.86 -1.37 -11.80
C SER A 193 7.03 -1.21 -10.82
N GLY A 194 8.26 -1.24 -11.34
CA GLY A 194 9.48 -1.15 -10.54
C GLY A 194 9.93 -2.52 -10.02
N THR A 195 10.90 -2.51 -9.12
CA THR A 195 11.48 -3.71 -8.51
C THR A 195 10.78 -4.08 -7.20
N ILE A 196 11.01 -5.29 -6.70
CA ILE A 196 10.66 -5.66 -5.33
C ILE A 196 11.67 -4.98 -4.40
N PRO A 197 11.24 -4.11 -3.46
CA PRO A 197 12.16 -3.48 -2.52
C PRO A 197 12.70 -4.49 -1.51
N GLU A 198 13.97 -4.35 -1.10
CA GLU A 198 14.62 -5.27 -0.15
C GLU A 198 13.87 -5.40 1.19
N SER A 199 13.25 -4.32 1.63
CA SER A 199 12.40 -4.27 2.83
C SER A 199 11.21 -5.23 2.79
N LEU A 200 10.70 -5.60 1.61
CA LEU A 200 9.63 -6.59 1.49
C LEU A 200 10.09 -7.99 1.90
N TYR A 201 11.36 -8.33 1.65
CA TYR A 201 11.94 -9.61 2.07
C TYR A 201 12.12 -9.72 3.59
N GLU A 202 11.98 -8.60 4.32
CA GLU A 202 12.08 -8.52 5.79
C GLU A 202 10.70 -8.65 6.48
N LEU A 203 9.70 -9.21 5.79
CA LEU A 203 8.36 -9.46 6.32
C LEU A 203 8.28 -10.88 6.90
N PRO A 204 8.39 -11.04 8.24
CA PRO A 204 8.67 -12.33 8.86
C PRO A 204 7.49 -13.32 8.81
N LYS A 205 6.27 -12.83 8.57
CA LYS A 205 5.04 -13.64 8.56
C LYS A 205 4.44 -13.79 7.17
N LEU A 206 5.07 -13.26 6.11
CA LEU A 206 4.48 -13.23 4.79
C LEU A 206 4.35 -14.64 4.23
N THR A 207 3.11 -15.09 4.01
CA THR A 207 2.79 -16.43 3.49
C THR A 207 2.39 -16.42 2.01
N SER A 208 1.90 -15.28 1.50
CA SER A 208 1.40 -15.17 0.14
C SER A 208 1.81 -13.84 -0.49
N LEU A 209 2.61 -13.91 -1.55
CA LEU A 209 2.98 -12.77 -2.39
C LEU A 209 2.45 -12.99 -3.80
N ARG A 210 1.46 -12.20 -4.21
CA ARG A 210 0.79 -12.31 -5.51
C ARG A 210 0.88 -10.99 -6.26
N MET A 211 1.69 -10.95 -7.30
CA MET A 211 1.98 -9.73 -8.07
C MET A 211 1.88 -9.97 -9.59
N TYR A 212 1.24 -11.07 -10.00
CA TYR A 212 1.18 -11.50 -11.40
C TYR A 212 0.34 -10.57 -12.29
N LYS A 213 0.56 -10.61 -13.61
CA LYS A 213 -0.16 -9.75 -14.57
C LYS A 213 -0.05 -8.26 -14.23
N SER A 214 1.16 -7.80 -13.98
CA SER A 214 1.48 -6.39 -13.71
C SER A 214 2.73 -5.96 -14.50
N ASN A 215 3.39 -4.85 -14.14
CA ASN A 215 4.57 -4.33 -14.82
C ASN A 215 5.85 -4.37 -13.95
N PHE A 216 5.91 -5.26 -12.95
CA PHE A 216 7.10 -5.39 -12.09
C PHE A 216 8.28 -5.96 -12.87
N GLY A 217 9.50 -5.55 -12.53
CA GLY A 217 10.71 -5.98 -13.21
C GLY A 217 11.96 -6.02 -12.32
N GLY A 218 13.13 -6.06 -12.96
CA GLY A 218 14.41 -6.29 -12.30
C GLY A 218 14.61 -7.75 -11.90
N SER A 219 15.73 -8.02 -11.21
CA SER A 219 16.07 -9.35 -10.72
C SER A 219 15.35 -9.71 -9.41
N ILE A 220 15.06 -10.99 -9.20
CA ILE A 220 14.66 -11.48 -7.88
C ILE A 220 15.92 -11.57 -7.01
N SER A 221 15.92 -10.89 -5.87
CA SER A 221 17.04 -10.92 -4.92
C SER A 221 17.15 -12.27 -4.21
N SER A 222 18.37 -12.67 -3.85
CA SER A 222 18.62 -13.83 -2.97
C SER A 222 18.03 -13.64 -1.57
N SER A 223 17.74 -12.39 -1.17
CA SER A 223 16.96 -12.06 0.04
C SER A 223 15.57 -12.72 0.05
N VAL A 224 15.05 -13.22 -1.07
CA VAL A 224 13.81 -14.00 -1.10
C VAL A 224 13.82 -15.16 -0.09
N SER A 225 15.00 -15.72 0.20
CA SER A 225 15.20 -16.78 1.21
C SER A 225 14.84 -16.36 2.65
N LYS A 226 14.76 -15.05 2.94
CA LYS A 226 14.38 -14.51 4.26
C LYS A 226 12.88 -14.65 4.55
N LEU A 227 12.05 -14.82 3.52
CA LEU A 227 10.61 -15.02 3.65
C LEU A 227 10.29 -16.46 4.07
N SER A 228 10.77 -16.90 5.24
CA SER A 228 10.74 -18.30 5.68
C SER A 228 9.34 -18.92 5.76
N GLU A 229 8.32 -18.10 5.94
CA GLU A 229 6.90 -18.52 6.02
C GLU A 229 6.19 -18.51 4.65
N LEU A 230 6.89 -18.14 3.56
CA LEU A 230 6.28 -17.99 2.25
C LEU A 230 5.81 -19.34 1.69
N LYS A 231 4.52 -19.40 1.37
CA LYS A 231 3.85 -20.56 0.77
C LYS A 231 3.58 -20.37 -0.72
N TRP A 232 3.17 -19.16 -1.08
CA TRP A 232 2.74 -18.85 -2.44
C TRP A 232 3.52 -17.65 -3.00
N LEU A 233 4.31 -17.90 -4.04
CA LEU A 233 5.01 -16.87 -4.81
C LEU A 233 4.49 -16.85 -6.25
N TRP A 234 3.56 -15.94 -6.54
CA TRP A 234 2.95 -15.83 -7.86
C TRP A 234 3.29 -14.50 -8.51
N ILE A 235 4.29 -14.54 -9.39
CA ILE A 235 4.86 -13.36 -10.05
C ILE A 235 4.90 -13.50 -11.57
N HIS A 236 4.19 -14.49 -12.11
CA HIS A 236 4.06 -14.73 -13.55
C HIS A 236 3.47 -13.52 -14.31
N GLU A 237 3.71 -13.46 -15.61
CA GLU A 237 3.21 -12.38 -16.48
C GLU A 237 3.62 -10.98 -15.96
N ASN A 238 4.93 -10.79 -15.81
CA ASN A 238 5.56 -9.52 -15.44
C ASN A 238 6.78 -9.28 -16.36
N ARG A 239 7.68 -8.39 -15.95
CA ARG A 239 8.93 -8.05 -16.64
C ARG A 239 10.16 -8.36 -15.78
N PHE A 240 10.07 -9.31 -14.86
CA PHE A 240 11.24 -9.75 -14.09
C PHE A 240 12.28 -10.35 -15.04
N GLU A 241 13.56 -10.07 -14.77
CA GLU A 241 14.67 -10.40 -15.66
C GLU A 241 15.89 -10.92 -14.88
N GLY A 242 16.92 -11.32 -15.61
CA GLY A 242 18.16 -11.84 -15.04
C GLY A 242 18.02 -13.27 -14.53
N VAL A 243 18.98 -13.66 -13.68
CA VAL A 243 19.10 -15.02 -13.17
C VAL A 243 18.10 -15.29 -12.03
N LEU A 244 17.39 -16.41 -12.11
CA LEU A 244 16.59 -16.91 -10.99
C LEU A 244 17.50 -17.35 -9.84
N PRO A 245 17.29 -16.85 -8.60
CA PRO A 245 18.08 -17.26 -7.43
C PRO A 245 17.61 -18.64 -6.93
N GLY A 246 17.87 -19.68 -7.72
CA GLY A 246 17.37 -21.05 -7.48
C GLY A 246 17.75 -21.61 -6.12
N GLU A 247 18.98 -21.38 -5.66
CA GLU A 247 19.44 -21.78 -4.33
C GLU A 247 18.60 -21.11 -3.22
N SER A 248 18.40 -19.79 -3.30
CA SER A 248 17.63 -19.03 -2.32
C SER A 248 16.15 -19.41 -2.33
N LEU A 249 15.57 -19.69 -3.50
CA LEU A 249 14.21 -20.23 -3.61
C LEU A 249 14.12 -21.64 -2.98
N GLY A 250 15.15 -22.46 -3.16
CA GLY A 250 15.26 -23.80 -2.55
C GLY A 250 15.35 -23.79 -1.02
N MET A 251 15.70 -22.66 -0.40
CA MET A 251 15.73 -22.50 1.07
C MET A 251 14.34 -22.31 1.69
N LEU A 252 13.33 -21.97 0.89
CA LEU A 252 11.96 -21.71 1.35
C LEU A 252 11.21 -23.01 1.64
N LYS A 253 11.39 -23.54 2.86
CA LYS A 253 10.83 -24.84 3.28
C LYS A 253 9.30 -24.88 3.34
N SER A 254 8.65 -23.73 3.47
CA SER A 254 7.19 -23.59 3.54
C SER A 254 6.53 -23.44 2.16
N LEU A 255 7.32 -23.39 1.08
CA LEU A 255 6.83 -23.07 -0.25
C LEU A 255 5.98 -24.21 -0.82
N GLU A 256 4.72 -23.90 -1.12
CA GLU A 256 3.74 -24.84 -1.66
C GLU A 256 3.52 -24.63 -3.16
N GLY A 257 3.71 -23.41 -3.67
CA GLY A 257 3.59 -23.14 -5.09
C GLY A 257 4.27 -21.86 -5.58
N VAL A 258 4.93 -21.99 -6.72
CA VAL A 258 5.66 -20.90 -7.39
C VAL A 258 5.21 -20.83 -8.84
N THR A 259 4.88 -19.62 -9.31
CA THR A 259 4.57 -19.37 -10.72
C THR A 259 5.41 -18.22 -11.26
N LEU A 260 6.27 -18.52 -12.24
CA LEU A 260 7.28 -17.60 -12.80
C LEU A 260 7.12 -17.34 -14.30
N HIS A 261 6.25 -18.08 -14.99
CA HIS A 261 6.10 -18.01 -16.45
C HIS A 261 5.77 -16.59 -16.94
N GLY A 262 6.04 -16.28 -18.21
CA GLY A 262 5.75 -14.95 -18.75
C GLY A 262 6.60 -13.84 -18.11
N ASN A 263 7.85 -14.15 -17.78
CA ASN A 263 8.90 -13.21 -17.38
C ASN A 263 10.12 -13.40 -18.31
N GLN A 264 11.13 -12.55 -18.16
CA GLN A 264 12.35 -12.48 -18.97
C GLN A 264 13.56 -13.09 -18.24
N PHE A 265 13.35 -14.18 -17.50
CA PHE A 265 14.44 -14.82 -16.77
C PHE A 265 15.45 -15.51 -17.70
N ASP A 266 16.72 -15.31 -17.41
CA ASP A 266 17.81 -15.95 -18.13
C ASP A 266 17.92 -17.42 -17.72
N ALA A 267 18.05 -18.30 -18.72
CA ALA A 267 18.27 -19.73 -18.51
C ALA A 267 19.71 -20.06 -18.07
N SER A 268 20.62 -19.09 -18.08
CA SER A 268 22.08 -19.32 -18.04
C SER A 268 22.72 -19.40 -16.65
N ALA A 269 21.98 -19.82 -15.62
CA ALA A 269 22.55 -20.05 -14.28
C ALA A 269 22.50 -21.52 -13.82
N SER A 270 22.30 -22.45 -14.74
CA SER A 270 22.42 -23.88 -14.46
C SER A 270 23.71 -24.43 -15.08
N SER A 271 24.86 -24.04 -14.52
CA SER A 271 26.10 -24.83 -14.58
C SER A 271 27.17 -24.16 -13.72
N GLU A 272 27.36 -24.66 -12.49
CA GLU A 272 28.65 -24.99 -11.89
C GLU A 272 28.44 -25.76 -10.58
#